data_AF-K4LEB1-F1
#
_entry.id   AF-K4LEB1-F1
#
_cell.length_a   1.000
_cell.length_b   1.000
_cell.length_c   1.000
_cell.angle_alpha   90.00
_cell.angle_beta   90.00
_cell.angle_gamma   90.00
#
_symmetry.space_group_name_H-M   'P 1'
#
loop_
_entity.id
_entity.type
_entity.pdbx_description
1 polymer ?
#
loop_
_entity_poly.entity_id
_entity_poly.type
_entity_poly.pdbx_seq_one_letter_code
_entity_poly.pdbx_strand_id
1 'polypeptide(L)'
;MIPLPGKIEPHEIEKVMNKMFPPEWLRATAAKVGCVKRNRKIDPVILFWVLVLGFGVGAQRTLASLRRAYEAASAETLVPSSFYERFNRRLVAFLKECLANQERNLPVTPASCSRKN
;
A
#
# COMPACT_ATOMS: atom_id res chain seq x y z
N MET A 1 19.10 -17.17 -5.91
CA MET A 1 18.41 -17.20 -4.60
C MET A 1 18.99 -16.07 -3.78
N ILE A 2 18.21 -15.01 -3.49
CA ILE A 2 18.69 -13.86 -2.71
C ILE A 2 18.79 -14.33 -1.24
N PRO A 3 19.91 -14.11 -0.54
CA PRO A 3 20.00 -14.47 0.87
C PRO A 3 19.03 -13.55 1.62
N LEU A 4 18.00 -14.14 2.24
CA LEU A 4 17.17 -13.39 3.17
C LEU A 4 18.04 -13.08 4.39
N PRO A 5 18.24 -11.80 4.75
CA PRO A 5 19.08 -11.44 5.89
C PRO A 5 18.50 -12.08 7.16
N GLY A 6 19.33 -12.89 7.80
CA GLY A 6 19.02 -13.55 9.06
C GLY A 6 18.76 -12.48 10.13
N LYS A 7 17.56 -12.55 10.72
CA LYS A 7 16.94 -11.56 11.63
C LYS A 7 16.42 -10.31 10.90
N ILE A 8 15.21 -10.44 10.39
CA ILE A 8 14.36 -9.27 10.12
C ILE A 8 13.96 -8.74 11.50
N GLU A 9 14.49 -7.58 11.93
CA GLU A 9 13.94 -6.94 13.13
C GLU A 9 12.42 -6.78 12.92
N PRO A 10 11.59 -6.99 13.95
CA PRO A 10 10.13 -7.00 13.80
C PRO A 10 9.53 -5.79 13.07
N HIS A 11 10.30 -4.69 12.99
CA HIS A 11 9.90 -3.41 12.38
C HIS A 11 10.72 -3.01 11.13
N GLU A 12 11.70 -3.80 10.66
CA GLU A 12 12.47 -3.43 9.46
C GLU A 12 11.59 -3.39 8.20
N ILE A 13 10.65 -4.32 8.06
CA ILE A 13 9.67 -4.31 6.95
C ILE A 13 8.83 -3.04 7.03
N GLU A 14 8.32 -2.70 8.21
CA GLU A 14 7.52 -1.50 8.43
C GLU A 14 8.30 -0.22 8.09
N LYS A 15 9.56 -0.12 8.54
CA LYS A 15 10.43 1.02 8.22
C LYS A 15 10.68 1.17 6.73
N VAL A 16 11.02 0.07 6.05
CA VAL A 16 11.29 0.09 4.60
C VAL A 16 10.02 0.48 3.85
N MET A 17 8.87 -0.09 4.19
CA MET A 17 7.62 0.23 3.52
C MET A 17 7.17 1.67 3.78
N ASN A 18 7.29 2.20 5.01
CA ASN A 18 7.00 3.60 5.30
C ASN A 18 7.96 4.58 4.61
N LYS A 19 9.22 4.19 4.39
CA LYS A 19 10.19 4.96 3.61
C LYS A 19 9.84 4.99 2.12
N MET A 20 9.36 3.87 1.57
CA MET A 20 8.96 3.77 0.16
C MET A 20 7.63 4.47 -0.13
N PHE A 21 6.68 4.40 0.82
CA PHE A 21 5.34 4.96 0.71
C PHE A 21 5.03 5.90 1.88
N PRO A 22 5.60 7.11 1.91
CA PRO A 22 5.32 8.05 2.98
C PRO A 22 3.83 8.44 2.98
N PRO A 23 3.20 8.53 4.16
CA PRO A 23 1.76 8.73 4.28
C PRO A 23 1.28 10.03 3.64
N GLU A 24 2.07 11.10 3.70
CA GLU A 24 1.75 12.38 3.04
C GLU A 24 1.69 12.24 1.52
N TRP A 25 2.64 11.49 0.94
CA TRP A 25 2.67 11.22 -0.49
C TRP A 25 1.46 10.38 -0.93
N LEU A 26 1.09 9.36 -0.15
CA LEU A 26 -0.10 8.55 -0.42
C LEU A 26 -1.37 9.41 -0.39
N ARG A 27 -1.52 10.32 0.58
CA ARG A 27 -2.65 11.26 0.65
C ARG A 27 -2.68 12.20 -0.55
N ALA A 28 -1.54 12.78 -0.92
CA ALA A 28 -1.41 13.70 -2.05
C ALA A 28 -1.74 13.00 -3.39
N THR A 29 -1.19 11.81 -3.61
CA THR A 29 -1.49 11.00 -4.80
C THR A 29 -2.97 10.61 -4.83
N ALA A 30 -3.53 10.13 -3.72
CA ALA A 30 -4.95 9.78 -3.64
C ALA A 30 -5.88 10.97 -3.94
N ALA A 31 -5.51 12.18 -3.52
CA ALA A 31 -6.21 13.41 -3.86
C ALA A 31 -6.07 13.73 -5.36
N LYS A 32 -4.85 13.63 -5.93
CA LYS A 32 -4.55 13.89 -7.34
C LYS A 32 -5.35 12.99 -8.29
N VAL A 33 -5.40 11.67 -8.04
CA VAL A 33 -6.22 10.73 -8.85
C VAL A 33 -7.71 10.75 -8.49
N GLY A 34 -8.12 11.56 -7.51
CA GLY A 34 -9.52 11.67 -7.09
C GLY A 34 -10.08 10.40 -6.45
N CYS A 35 -9.19 9.54 -5.92
CA CYS A 35 -9.55 8.35 -5.16
C CYS A 35 -10.32 8.73 -3.88
N VAL A 36 -9.97 9.88 -3.29
CA VAL A 36 -10.68 10.47 -2.15
C VAL A 36 -11.12 11.91 -2.50
N LYS A 37 -12.42 12.11 -2.76
CA LYS A 37 -13.00 13.44 -3.05
C LYS A 37 -13.51 14.18 -1.81
N ARG A 38 -13.78 13.48 -0.70
CA ARG A 38 -14.25 14.05 0.57
C ARG A 38 -13.69 13.20 1.70
N ASN A 39 -12.79 13.77 2.50
CA ASN A 39 -12.02 13.10 3.54
C ASN A 39 -12.84 12.73 4.80
N ARG A 40 -14.12 12.37 4.66
CA ARG A 40 -15.02 12.24 5.82
C ARG A 40 -15.12 10.84 6.43
N LYS A 41 -14.72 9.76 5.74
CA LYS A 41 -14.92 8.37 6.23
C LYS A 41 -13.89 7.32 5.83
N ILE A 42 -13.05 7.59 4.81
CA ILE A 42 -12.07 6.59 4.36
C ILE A 42 -10.72 7.27 4.15
N ASP A 43 -9.76 6.90 4.99
CA ASP A 43 -8.37 7.34 4.90
C ASP A 43 -7.66 6.53 3.80
N PRO A 44 -7.09 7.19 2.78
CA PRO A 44 -6.40 6.49 1.68
C PRO A 44 -5.16 5.73 2.13
N VAL A 45 -4.50 6.17 3.21
CA VAL A 45 -3.31 5.49 3.76
C VAL A 45 -3.72 4.17 4.39
N ILE A 46 -4.75 4.19 5.25
CA ILE A 46 -5.25 2.98 5.90
C ILE A 46 -5.78 2.00 4.84
N LEU A 47 -6.51 2.50 3.85
CA LEU A 47 -7.01 1.68 2.74
C LEU A 47 -5.87 1.00 1.98
N PHE A 48 -4.79 1.73 1.68
CA PHE A 48 -3.61 1.18 1.02
C PHE A 48 -2.99 0.03 1.82
N TRP A 49 -2.72 0.23 3.11
CA TRP A 49 -2.12 -0.80 3.96
C TRP A 49 -3.00 -2.04 4.11
N VAL A 50 -4.31 -1.85 4.32
CA VAL A 50 -5.27 -2.96 4.41
C VAL A 50 -5.29 -3.78 3.12
N LEU A 51 -5.20 -3.13 1.96
CA LEU A 51 -5.14 -3.83 0.68
C LEU A 51 -3.81 -4.56 0.48
N VAL A 52 -2.68 -3.88 0.69
CA VAL A 52 -1.34 -4.45 0.47
C VAL A 52 -1.08 -5.60 1.43
N LEU A 53 -1.37 -5.44 2.72
CA LEU A 53 -1.15 -6.48 3.73
C LEU A 53 -2.24 -7.56 3.68
N GLY A 54 -3.50 -7.18 3.44
CA GLY A 54 -4.63 -8.11 3.40
C GLY A 54 -4.57 -9.07 2.21
N PHE A 55 -4.22 -8.58 1.01
CA PHE A 55 -4.04 -9.41 -0.17
C PHE A 55 -2.65 -10.04 -0.25
N GLY A 56 -1.59 -9.29 0.07
CA GLY A 56 -0.20 -9.74 -0.11
C GLY A 56 0.23 -10.86 0.83
N VAL A 57 -0.30 -10.88 2.06
CA VAL A 57 0.04 -11.88 3.09
C VAL A 57 -1.02 -12.99 3.19
N GLY A 58 -2.04 -12.96 2.32
CA GLY A 58 -2.99 -14.07 2.14
C GLY A 58 -4.04 -14.25 3.25
N ALA A 59 -4.09 -13.38 4.26
CA ALA A 59 -5.01 -13.52 5.39
C ALA A 59 -6.46 -13.12 5.06
N GLN A 60 -6.67 -12.20 4.11
CA GLN A 60 -7.99 -11.60 3.85
C GLN A 60 -8.30 -11.61 2.35
N ARG A 61 -9.13 -12.56 1.89
CA ARG A 61 -9.44 -12.75 0.46
C ARG A 61 -10.79 -12.19 0.02
N THR A 62 -11.62 -11.68 0.94
CA THR A 62 -12.94 -11.15 0.59
C THR A 62 -13.04 -9.67 0.90
N LEU A 63 -13.86 -8.94 0.13
CA LEU A 63 -14.11 -7.52 0.38
C LEU A 63 -14.69 -7.29 1.78
N ALA A 64 -15.52 -8.20 2.27
CA ALA A 64 -16.08 -8.13 3.63
C ALA A 64 -15.00 -8.25 4.71
N SER A 65 -13.99 -9.08 4.47
CA SER A 65 -12.92 -9.34 5.42
C SER A 65 -11.88 -8.22 5.42
N LEU A 66 -11.60 -7.63 4.25
CA LEU A 66 -10.86 -6.37 4.12
C LEU A 66 -11.59 -5.19 4.77
N ARG A 67 -12.92 -5.11 4.63
CA ARG A 67 -13.72 -4.10 5.33
C ARG A 67 -13.53 -4.21 6.84
N ARG A 68 -13.63 -5.41 7.41
CA ARG A 68 -13.40 -5.63 8.86
C ARG A 68 -11.99 -5.24 9.29
N ALA A 69 -10.99 -5.58 8.49
CA ALA A 69 -9.60 -5.18 8.76
C ALA A 69 -9.43 -3.65 8.71
N TYR A 70 -10.11 -2.98 7.77
CA TYR A 70 -10.15 -1.53 7.70
C TYR A 70 -10.83 -0.92 8.94
N GLU A 71 -12.01 -1.42 9.33
CA GLU A 71 -12.73 -0.94 10.52
C GLU A 71 -11.89 -1.10 11.79
N ALA A 72 -11.17 -2.22 11.92
CA ALA A 72 -10.25 -2.45 13.02
C ALA A 72 -9.06 -1.47 13.01
N ALA A 73 -8.51 -1.15 11.85
CA ALA A 73 -7.38 -0.26 11.70
C ALA A 73 -7.74 1.24 11.83
N SER A 74 -8.95 1.63 11.40
CA SER A 74 -9.41 3.02 11.44
C SER A 74 -10.22 3.37 12.68
N ALA A 75 -10.61 2.38 13.49
CA ALA A 75 -11.57 2.53 14.60
C ALA A 75 -12.91 3.16 14.17
N GLU A 76 -13.25 3.06 12.89
CA GLU A 76 -14.50 3.60 12.32
C GLU A 76 -15.35 2.46 11.78
N THR A 77 -16.67 2.52 11.99
CA THR A 77 -17.61 1.58 11.39
C THR A 77 -18.07 2.08 10.03
N LEU A 78 -17.95 1.23 9.01
CA LEU A 78 -18.30 1.53 7.63
C LEU A 78 -19.44 0.65 7.13
N VAL A 79 -20.43 1.30 6.51
CA VAL A 79 -21.47 0.60 5.76
C VAL A 79 -20.80 -0.14 4.58
N PRO A 80 -21.14 -1.42 4.33
CA PRO A 80 -20.53 -2.22 3.26
C PRO A 80 -20.53 -1.55 1.88
N SER A 81 -21.66 -0.94 1.50
CA SER A 81 -21.78 -0.21 0.22
C SER A 81 -20.76 0.92 0.10
N SER A 82 -20.56 1.71 1.15
CA SER A 82 -19.58 2.81 1.15
C SER A 82 -18.13 2.33 0.99
N PHE A 83 -17.83 1.10 1.43
CA PHE A 83 -16.51 0.49 1.25
C PHE A 83 -16.36 -0.06 -0.17
N TYR A 84 -17.36 -0.79 -0.69
CA TYR A 84 -17.30 -1.41 -2.01
C TYR A 84 -17.26 -0.40 -3.17
N GLU A 85 -17.95 0.73 -3.04
CA GLU A 85 -17.91 1.84 -4.02
C GLU A 85 -16.49 2.42 -4.23
N ARG A 86 -15.55 2.16 -3.32
CA ARG A 86 -14.15 2.58 -3.46
C ARG A 86 -13.35 1.72 -4.42
N PHE A 87 -13.80 0.50 -4.71
CA PHE A 87 -13.18 -0.39 -5.69
C PHE A 87 -13.57 0.01 -7.11
N ASN A 88 -13.18 1.23 -7.49
CA ASN A 88 -13.48 1.82 -8.79
C ASN A 88 -12.19 2.12 -9.57
N ARG A 89 -12.34 2.61 -10.80
CA ARG A 89 -11.21 2.91 -11.70
C ARG A 89 -10.18 3.88 -11.09
N ARG A 90 -10.57 4.73 -10.14
CA ARG A 90 -9.66 5.67 -9.47
C ARG A 90 -8.77 4.99 -8.44
N LEU A 91 -9.27 3.95 -7.75
CA LEU A 91 -8.42 3.09 -6.91
C LEU A 91 -7.37 2.38 -7.76
N VAL A 92 -7.76 1.89 -8.94
CA VAL A 92 -6.81 1.28 -9.88
C VAL A 92 -5.75 2.29 -10.34
N ALA A 93 -6.16 3.52 -10.67
CA ALA A 93 -5.22 4.59 -11.00
C ALA A 93 -4.26 4.92 -9.84
N PHE A 94 -4.77 4.98 -8.61
CA PHE A 94 -3.96 5.17 -7.41
C PHE A 94 -2.90 4.08 -7.24
N LEU A 95 -3.29 2.80 -7.37
CA LEU A 95 -2.35 1.69 -7.27
C LEU A 95 -1.30 1.70 -8.39
N LYS A 96 -1.68 2.08 -9.61
CA LYS A 96 -0.73 2.25 -10.72
C LYS A 96 0.30 3.35 -10.44
N GLU A 97 -0.12 4.48 -9.88
CA GLU A 97 0.80 5.55 -9.46
C GLU A 97 1.73 5.08 -8.33
N CYS A 98 1.24 4.26 -7.38
CA CYS A 98 2.09 3.67 -6.35
C CYS A 98 3.19 2.78 -6.95
N LEU A 99 2.84 1.93 -7.93
CA LEU A 99 3.81 1.08 -8.62
C LEU A 99 4.82 1.90 -9.42
N ALA A 100 4.37 2.90 -10.18
CA ALA A 100 5.25 3.79 -10.93
C ALA A 100 6.21 4.58 -10.03
N ASN A 101 5.76 4.95 -8.82
CA ASN A 101 6.60 5.62 -7.84
C ASN A 101 7.65 4.66 -7.23
N GLN A 102 7.29 3.39 -7.02
CA GLN A 102 8.24 2.38 -6.56
C GLN A 102 9.38 2.18 -7.56
N GLU A 103 9.08 2.08 -8.86
CA GLU A 103 10.09 1.96 -9.92
C GLU A 103 11.04 3.17 -9.93
N ARG A 104 10.49 4.37 -9.72
CA ARG A 104 11.28 5.62 -9.67
C ARG A 104 12.18 5.72 -8.43
N ASN A 105 11.80 5.07 -7.33
CA ASN A 105 12.47 5.19 -6.03
C ASN A 105 13.24 3.93 -5.62
N LEU A 106 13.40 2.97 -6.54
CA LEU A 106 14.34 1.87 -6.33
C LEU A 106 15.75 2.47 -6.25
N PRO A 107 16.57 2.14 -5.24
CA PRO A 107 18.00 2.31 -5.41
C PRO A 107 18.36 1.43 -6.61
N VAL A 108 18.77 2.06 -7.71
CA VAL A 108 19.45 1.35 -8.79
C VAL A 108 20.64 0.71 -8.12
N THR A 109 20.51 -0.57 -7.76
CA THR A 109 21.66 -1.34 -7.33
C THR A 109 22.51 -1.40 -8.59
N PRO A 110 23.71 -0.78 -8.60
CA PRO A 110 24.56 -0.91 -9.77
C PRO A 110 24.75 -2.40 -9.97
N ALA A 111 24.28 -2.89 -11.11
CA ALA A 111 24.51 -4.26 -11.54
C ALA A 111 25.99 -4.53 -11.27
N SER A 112 26.28 -5.52 -10.45
CA SER A 112 27.63 -5.99 -10.20
C SER A 112 28.20 -6.45 -11.54
N CYS A 113 28.82 -5.50 -12.25
CA CYS A 113 29.61 -5.72 -13.45
C CYS A 113 30.87 -6.44 -13.00
N SER A 114 30.76 -7.73 -12.68
CA SER A 114 31.89 -8.62 -12.54
C SER A 114 32.27 -9.08 -13.94
N ARG A 115 32.88 -8.18 -14.71
CA ARG A 115 33.72 -8.56 -15.85
C ARG A 115 35.09 -8.88 -15.26
N LYS A 116 35.30 -10.14 -14.88
CA LYS A 116 36.63 -10.63 -14.52
C LYS A 116 37.34 -10.95 -15.84
N ASN A 117 38.38 -10.16 -16.13
CA ASN A 117 39.38 -10.44 -17.16
C ASN A 117 40.09 -11.77 -16.89
#